data_AF-A0A0J6WQ47-F1
#
_entry.id   AF-A0A0J6WQ47-F1
#
_cell.length_a   1.000
_cell.length_b   1.000
_cell.length_c   1.000
_cell.angle_alpha   90.00
_cell.angle_beta   90.00
_cell.angle_gamma   90.00
#
_symmetry.space_group_name_H-M   'P 1'
#
loop_
_entity.id
_entity.type
_entity.pdbx_description
1 polymer ?
#
loop_
_entity_poly.entity_id
_entity_poly.type
_entity_poly.pdbx_seq_one_letter_code
_entity_poly.pdbx_strand_id
1 'polypeptide(L)'
;MWLGMVLAISFLEAPLKFRAPGVTLQVGLGIGRLVFRALNACEAVLAVVVIVGLLVGRTAADAVVAAAVAVAMLAVQLVFVRPALTRRSDRVLAGADGPRSRAHLVYVGVEVVKVAALMVTGVLLFTAAA
;
A
#
# COMPACT_ATOMS: atom_id res chain seq x y z
N MET A 1 -2.49 5.67 12.17
CA MET A 1 -2.00 4.27 12.10
C MET A 1 -1.75 3.81 10.66
N TRP A 2 -2.74 3.90 9.77
CA TRP A 2 -2.63 3.41 8.38
C TRP A 2 -1.42 3.96 7.63
N LEU A 3 -1.24 5.29 7.60
CA LEU A 3 -0.08 5.95 6.98
C LEU A 3 1.25 5.39 7.49
N GLY A 4 1.42 5.27 8.80
CA GLY A 4 2.66 4.77 9.41
C GLY A 4 2.98 3.34 9.01
N MET A 5 1.97 2.47 8.91
CA MET A 5 2.13 1.09 8.46
C MET A 5 2.59 1.02 7.00
N VAL A 6 1.99 1.83 6.11
CA VAL A 6 2.39 1.90 4.69
C VAL A 6 3.84 2.39 4.56
N LEU A 7 4.22 3.44 5.29
CA LEU A 7 5.60 3.94 5.27
C LEU A 7 6.60 2.90 5.79
N ALA A 8 6.29 2.26 6.93
CA ALA A 8 7.16 1.26 7.54
C ALA A 8 7.33 0.01 6.66
N ILE A 9 6.27 -0.49 6.04
CA ILE A 9 6.36 -1.73 5.27
C ILE A 9 6.71 -1.47 3.79
N SER A 10 5.95 -0.63 3.09
CA SER A 10 6.12 -0.45 1.65
C SER A 10 7.41 0.29 1.27
N PHE A 11 7.85 1.24 2.11
CA PHE A 11 9.02 2.08 1.79
C PHE A 11 10.28 1.70 2.58
N LEU A 12 10.15 1.22 3.82
CA LEU A 12 11.32 0.89 4.65
C LEU A 12 11.66 -0.62 4.62
N GLU A 13 10.73 -1.50 5.00
CA GLU A 13 10.96 -2.95 5.05
C GLU A 13 11.25 -3.52 3.66
N ALA A 14 10.43 -3.17 2.66
CA ALA A 14 10.49 -3.83 1.36
C ALA A 14 11.82 -3.63 0.63
N PRO A 15 12.46 -2.44 0.64
CA PRO A 15 13.81 -2.28 0.09
C PRO A 15 14.91 -2.84 1.00
N LEU A 16 14.77 -2.71 2.33
CA LEU A 16 15.84 -3.04 3.26
C LEU A 16 16.06 -4.55 3.38
N LYS A 17 15.02 -5.38 3.28
CA LYS A 17 15.15 -6.85 3.40
C LYS A 17 16.06 -7.49 2.36
N PHE A 18 16.19 -6.88 1.17
CA PHE A 18 17.10 -7.37 0.13
C PHE A 18 18.56 -6.95 0.34
N ARG A 19 18.83 -6.08 1.31
CA ARG A 19 20.20 -5.65 1.68
C ARG A 19 20.80 -6.53 2.77
N ALA A 20 20.02 -7.43 3.38
CA ALA A 20 20.50 -8.29 4.43
C ALA A 20 21.45 -9.37 3.87
N PRO A 21 22.62 -9.61 4.51
CA PRO A 21 23.54 -10.66 4.09
C PRO A 21 22.87 -12.04 4.05
N GLY A 22 23.12 -12.81 2.99
CA GLY A 22 22.57 -14.17 2.85
C GLY A 22 21.12 -14.26 2.38
N VAL A 23 20.42 -13.14 2.14
CA VAL A 23 19.07 -13.17 1.56
C VAL A 23 19.12 -13.42 0.06
N THR A 24 18.56 -14.55 -0.37
CA THR A 24 18.36 -14.83 -1.79
C THR A 24 17.12 -14.11 -2.33
N LEU A 25 17.08 -13.88 -3.64
CA LEU A 25 15.91 -13.27 -4.29
C LEU A 25 14.62 -14.07 -4.03
N GLN A 26 14.69 -15.40 -4.07
CA GLN A 26 13.54 -16.28 -3.83
C GLN A 26 13.00 -16.11 -2.40
N VAL A 27 13.88 -16.08 -1.39
CA VAL A 27 13.50 -15.87 0.00
C VAL A 27 12.87 -14.48 0.18
N GLY A 28 13.51 -13.43 -0.35
CA GLY A 28 12.99 -12.06 -0.26
C GLY A 28 11.62 -11.87 -0.94
N LEU A 29 11.40 -12.50 -2.10
CA LEU A 29 10.08 -12.50 -2.78
C LEU A 29 9.04 -13.32 -1.99
N GLY A 30 9.42 -14.43 -1.39
CA GLY A 30 8.57 -15.24 -0.51
C GLY A 30 8.06 -14.45 0.70
N ILE A 31 8.99 -13.81 1.43
CA ILE A 31 8.69 -12.93 2.57
C ILE A 31 7.80 -11.77 2.11
N GLY A 32 8.15 -11.13 0.99
CA GLY A 32 7.36 -10.06 0.40
C GLY A 32 5.89 -10.43 0.19
N ARG A 33 5.59 -11.60 -0.40
CA ARG A 33 4.21 -12.04 -0.63
C ARG A 33 3.40 -12.15 0.66
N LEU A 34 3.99 -12.68 1.73
CA LEU A 34 3.33 -12.83 3.03
C LEU A 34 3.09 -11.48 3.70
N VAL A 35 4.13 -10.66 3.79
CA VAL A 35 4.08 -9.34 4.44
C VAL A 35 3.10 -8.43 3.72
N PHE A 36 3.16 -8.33 2.39
CA PHE A 36 2.20 -7.51 1.63
C PHE A 36 0.78 -8.06 1.69
N ARG A 37 0.57 -9.38 1.83
CA ARG A 37 -0.79 -9.91 2.05
C ARG A 37 -1.35 -9.45 3.40
N ALA A 38 -0.55 -9.54 4.46
CA ALA A 38 -0.94 -9.08 5.79
C ALA A 38 -1.19 -7.56 5.81
N LEU A 39 -0.26 -6.78 5.23
CA LEU A 39 -0.40 -5.33 5.09
C LEU A 39 -1.74 -4.97 4.43
N ASN A 40 -2.01 -5.51 3.24
CA ASN A 40 -3.24 -5.22 2.49
C ASN A 40 -4.52 -5.58 3.26
N ALA A 41 -4.51 -6.65 4.06
CA ALA A 41 -5.64 -7.01 4.91
C ALA A 41 -5.86 -5.95 6.01
N CYS A 42 -4.78 -5.53 6.68
CA CYS A 42 -4.84 -4.44 7.66
C CYS A 42 -5.29 -3.12 7.02
N GLU A 43 -4.81 -2.80 5.82
CA GLU A 43 -5.23 -1.61 5.07
C GLU A 43 -6.72 -1.65 4.72
N ALA A 44 -7.25 -2.80 4.31
CA ALA A 44 -8.68 -2.96 4.04
C ALA A 44 -9.52 -2.75 5.30
N VAL A 45 -9.11 -3.30 6.45
CA VAL A 45 -9.80 -3.07 7.73
C VAL A 45 -9.75 -1.58 8.10
N LEU A 46 -8.59 -0.94 7.99
CA LEU A 46 -8.43 0.48 8.29
C LEU A 46 -9.23 1.36 7.31
N ALA A 47 -9.34 0.97 6.05
CA ALA A 47 -10.20 1.63 5.06
C ALA A 47 -11.66 1.60 5.49
N VAL A 48 -12.16 0.43 5.92
CA VAL A 48 -13.53 0.30 6.45
C VAL A 48 -13.73 1.18 7.68
N VAL A 49 -12.79 1.18 8.63
CA VAL A 49 -12.85 2.04 9.82
C VAL A 49 -12.92 3.52 9.45
N VAL A 50 -12.08 3.97 8.51
CA VAL A 50 -12.11 5.36 8.02
C VAL A 50 -13.46 5.68 7.37
N ILE A 51 -13.96 4.81 6.49
CA ILE A 51 -15.26 5.01 5.82
C ILE A 51 -16.38 5.14 6.86
N VAL A 52 -16.45 4.23 7.83
CA VAL A 52 -17.47 4.27 8.89
C VAL A 52 -17.34 5.56 9.72
N GLY A 53 -16.12 5.95 10.09
CA GLY A 53 -15.88 7.19 10.82
C GLY A 53 -16.36 8.43 10.08
N LEU A 54 -16.13 8.51 8.76
CA LEU A 54 -16.59 9.61 7.92
C LEU A 54 -18.12 9.65 7.78
N LEU A 55 -18.78 8.49 7.74
CA LEU A 55 -20.24 8.39 7.62
C LEU A 55 -20.98 8.77 8.92
N VAL A 56 -20.37 8.49 10.08
CA VAL A 56 -20.96 8.81 11.39
C VAL A 56 -20.63 10.25 11.82
N GLY A 57 -19.47 10.77 11.44
CA GLY A 57 -19.03 12.12 11.79
C GLY A 57 -19.54 13.20 10.84
N ARG A 58 -19.72 14.42 11.36
CA ARG A 58 -19.85 15.62 10.52
C ARG A 58 -18.46 16.00 10.01
N THR A 59 -18.12 15.53 8.82
CA THR A 59 -16.79 15.74 8.22
C THR A 59 -16.86 16.72 7.05
N ALA A 60 -15.83 17.56 6.92
CA ALA A 60 -15.73 18.48 5.81
C ALA A 60 -15.52 17.73 4.48
N ALA A 61 -16.05 18.28 3.39
CA ALA A 61 -16.08 17.60 2.09
C ALA A 61 -14.68 17.30 1.54
N ASP A 62 -13.71 18.18 1.81
CA ASP A 62 -12.30 18.01 1.47
C ASP A 62 -11.65 16.79 2.16
N ALA A 63 -11.93 16.57 3.44
CA ALA A 63 -11.46 15.40 4.18
C ALA A 63 -12.07 14.11 3.62
N VAL A 64 -13.35 14.13 3.24
CA VAL A 64 -14.04 13.00 2.61
C VAL A 64 -13.41 12.68 1.25
N VAL A 65 -13.15 13.70 0.42
CA VAL A 65 -12.50 13.52 -0.88
C VAL A 65 -11.09 12.94 -0.73
N ALA A 66 -10.28 13.49 0.18
CA ALA A 66 -8.93 12.98 0.43
C ALA A 66 -8.94 11.50 0.88
N ALA A 67 -9.85 11.14 1.78
CA ALA A 67 -9.99 9.75 2.22
C ALA A 67 -10.49 8.83 1.09
N ALA A 68 -11.44 9.29 0.28
CA ALA A 68 -11.94 8.54 -0.87
C ALA A 68 -10.82 8.25 -1.89
N VAL A 69 -9.91 9.21 -2.13
CA VAL A 69 -8.73 8.99 -2.97
C VAL A 69 -7.84 7.90 -2.38
N ALA A 70 -7.56 7.93 -1.07
CA ALA A 70 -6.74 6.90 -0.42
C ALA A 70 -7.36 5.49 -0.57
N VAL A 71 -8.67 5.37 -0.35
CA VAL A 71 -9.42 4.12 -0.51
C VAL A 71 -9.43 3.65 -1.97
N ALA A 72 -9.64 4.56 -2.92
CA ALA A 72 -9.61 4.25 -4.34
C ALA A 72 -8.23 3.74 -4.79
N MET A 73 -7.15 4.34 -4.30
CA MET A 73 -5.79 3.86 -4.59
C MET A 73 -5.52 2.48 -4.00
N LEU A 74 -6.00 2.20 -2.78
CA LEU A 74 -5.95 0.84 -2.22
C LEU A 74 -6.71 -0.14 -3.11
N ALA A 75 -7.93 0.19 -3.54
CA ALA A 75 -8.71 -0.68 -4.42
C ALA A 75 -7.98 -0.96 -5.75
N VAL A 76 -7.40 0.07 -6.37
CA VAL A 76 -6.59 -0.07 -7.58
C VAL A 76 -5.40 -1.01 -7.35
N GLN A 77 -4.71 -0.88 -6.22
CA GLN A 77 -3.61 -1.78 -5.86
C GLN A 77 -4.07 -3.23 -5.72
N LEU A 78 -5.17 -3.48 -5.02
CA LEU A 78 -5.67 -4.83 -4.76
C LEU A 78 -6.17 -5.52 -6.04
N VAL A 79 -6.87 -4.78 -6.90
CA VAL A 79 -7.56 -5.34 -8.08
C VAL A 79 -6.64 -5.46 -9.29
N PHE A 80 -5.75 -4.48 -9.53
CA PHE A 80 -4.96 -4.42 -10.76
C PHE A 80 -3.48 -4.67 -10.53
N VAL A 81 -2.87 -3.95 -9.60
CA VAL A 81 -1.41 -3.95 -9.45
C VAL A 81 -0.91 -5.24 -8.79
N ARG A 82 -1.59 -5.68 -7.73
CA ARG A 82 -1.17 -6.85 -6.95
C ARG A 82 -1.25 -8.14 -7.76
N PRO A 83 -2.32 -8.46 -8.52
CA PRO A 83 -2.34 -9.65 -9.37
C PRO A 83 -1.24 -9.63 -10.43
N ALA A 84 -0.93 -8.46 -11.00
CA ALA A 84 0.15 -8.32 -11.98
C ALA A 84 1.54 -8.60 -11.35
N LEU A 85 1.78 -8.08 -10.14
CA LEU A 85 3.02 -8.34 -9.40
C LEU A 85 3.13 -9.81 -8.98
N THR A 86 2.05 -10.44 -8.50
CA THR A 86 2.06 -11.85 -8.12
C THR A 86 2.38 -12.75 -9.31
N ARG A 87 1.72 -12.57 -10.46
CA ARG A 87 2.03 -13.34 -11.68
C ARG A 87 3.49 -13.19 -12.10
N ARG A 88 4.09 -11.99 -11.94
CA ARG A 88 5.51 -11.78 -12.26
C ARG A 88 6.42 -12.48 -11.26
N SER A 89 6.14 -12.34 -9.96
CA SER A 89 6.91 -13.02 -8.91
C SER A 89 6.87 -14.54 -9.10
N ASP A 90 5.73 -15.12 -9.46
CA ASP A 90 5.61 -16.56 -9.71
C ASP A 90 6.45 -17.01 -10.91
N ARG A 91 6.51 -16.21 -11.99
CA ARG A 91 7.40 -16.50 -13.13
C ARG A 91 8.88 -16.45 -12.75
N VAL A 92 9.29 -15.45 -11.95
CA VAL A 92 10.68 -15.32 -11.48
C VAL A 92 11.04 -16.50 -10.56
N LEU A 93 10.12 -16.94 -9.70
CA LEU A 93 10.30 -18.11 -8.86
C LEU A 93 10.37 -19.42 -9.67
N ALA A 94 9.69 -19.48 -10.82
CA ALA A 94 9.76 -20.60 -11.77
C ALA A 94 11.02 -20.58 -12.67
N GLY A 95 11.97 -19.67 -12.43
CA GLY A 95 13.24 -19.59 -13.17
C GLY A 95 13.18 -18.74 -14.44
N ALA A 96 12.12 -17.95 -14.67
CA ALA A 96 12.05 -17.07 -15.83
C ALA A 96 12.86 -15.78 -15.60
N ASP A 97 13.93 -15.62 -16.37
CA ASP A 97 14.67 -14.36 -16.48
C ASP A 97 13.96 -13.37 -17.41
N GLY A 98 13.95 -12.09 -17.05
CA GLY A 98 13.42 -11.06 -17.93
C GLY A 98 13.54 -9.66 -17.34
N PRO A 99 13.35 -8.61 -18.17
CA PRO A 99 13.56 -7.22 -17.75
C PRO A 99 12.69 -6.81 -16.55
N ARG A 100 13.13 -5.77 -15.82
CA ARG A 100 12.40 -5.18 -14.69
C ARG A 100 11.00 -4.75 -15.17
N SER A 101 9.97 -5.23 -14.47
CA SER A 101 8.57 -4.93 -14.81
C SER A 101 8.22 -3.49 -14.47
N ARG A 102 7.57 -2.77 -15.40
CA ARG A 102 6.98 -1.44 -15.15
C ARG A 102 5.88 -1.47 -14.07
N ALA A 103 5.30 -2.64 -13.78
CA ALA A 103 4.27 -2.79 -12.75
C ALA A 103 4.76 -2.38 -11.35
N HIS A 104 6.06 -2.51 -11.07
CA HIS A 104 6.62 -2.04 -9.80
C HIS A 104 6.64 -0.50 -9.72
N LEU A 105 6.93 0.20 -10.83
CA LEU A 105 6.86 1.67 -10.86
C LEU A 105 5.41 2.15 -10.71
N VAL A 106 4.46 1.45 -11.33
CA VAL A 106 3.01 1.73 -11.15
C VAL A 106 2.63 1.53 -9.68
N TYR A 107 3.09 0.45 -9.04
CA TYR A 107 2.86 0.24 -7.60
C TYR A 107 3.37 1.42 -6.78
N VAL A 108 4.62 1.84 -6.98
CA VAL A 108 5.21 2.97 -6.26
C VAL A 108 4.42 4.26 -6.49
N GLY A 109 4.02 4.55 -7.74
CA GLY A 109 3.23 5.73 -8.06
C GLY A 109 1.88 5.76 -7.33
N VAL A 110 1.13 4.65 -7.39
CA VAL A 110 -0.14 4.52 -6.65
C VAL A 110 0.09 4.66 -5.13
N GLU A 111 1.21 4.14 -4.63
CA GLU A 111 1.53 4.18 -3.21
C GLU A 111 1.88 5.58 -2.70
N VAL A 112 2.60 6.36 -3.50
CA VAL A 112 2.89 7.77 -3.22
C VAL A 112 1.59 8.59 -3.18
N VAL A 113 0.67 8.38 -4.12
CA VAL A 113 -0.63 9.06 -4.13
C VAL A 113 -1.45 8.69 -2.88
N LYS A 114 -1.50 7.41 -2.52
CA LYS A 114 -2.20 6.94 -1.31
C LYS A 114 -1.60 7.56 -0.04
N VAL A 115 -0.27 7.60 0.07
CA VAL A 115 0.45 8.23 1.19
C VAL A 115 0.11 9.71 1.30
N ALA A 116 0.14 10.46 0.20
CA ALA A 116 -0.24 11.88 0.19
C ALA A 116 -1.69 12.07 0.62
N ALA A 117 -2.61 11.28 0.07
CA ALA A 117 -4.03 11.32 0.42
C ALA A 117 -4.29 11.01 1.90
N LEU A 118 -3.63 9.99 2.46
CA LEU A 118 -3.72 9.65 3.89
C LEU A 118 -3.16 10.77 4.78
N MET A 119 -2.08 11.41 4.36
CA MET A 119 -1.48 12.54 5.10
C MET A 119 -2.44 13.73 5.12
N VAL A 120 -2.98 14.12 3.96
CA VAL A 120 -3.97 15.21 3.84
C VAL A 120 -5.21 14.90 4.67
N THR A 121 -5.74 13.69 4.58
CA THR A 121 -6.89 13.25 5.39
C THR A 121 -6.61 13.43 6.89
N GLY A 122 -5.44 12.99 7.36
CA GLY A 122 -5.05 13.13 8.76
C GLY A 122 -4.96 14.58 9.22
N VAL A 123 -4.36 15.46 8.41
CA VAL A 123 -4.23 16.89 8.72
C VAL A 123 -5.59 17.59 8.76
N LEU A 124 -6.46 17.34 7.76
CA LEU A 124 -7.79 17.95 7.70
C LEU A 124 -8.68 17.51 8.87
N LEU A 125 -8.68 16.21 9.20
CA LEU A 125 -9.46 15.72 10.34
C LEU A 125 -8.91 16.22 11.69
N PHE A 126 -7.59 16.35 11.82
CA PHE A 126 -6.97 16.86 13.05
C PHE A 126 -7.26 18.35 13.26
N THR A 127 -7.12 19.16 12.21
CA THR A 127 -7.37 20.61 12.27
C THR A 127 -8.85 20.94 12.44
N ALA A 128 -9.77 20.13 11.91
CA ALA A 128 -11.20 20.30 12.14
C ALA A 128 -11.65 19.90 13.56
N ALA A 129 -10.84 19.13 14.28
CA ALA A 129 -11.12 18.69 15.65
C ALA A 129 -10.44 19.57 16.72
N ALA A 130 -9.56 20.48 16.31
CA ALA A 130 -8.85 21.43 17.17
C ALA A 130 -9.60 22.77 17.28
#